data_AF-A0A933CUJ7-F1
#
_entry.id   AF-A0A933CUJ7-F1
#
_cell.length_a   1.000
_cell.length_b   1.000
_cell.length_c   1.000
_cell.angle_alpha   90.00
_cell.angle_beta   90.00
_cell.angle_gamma   90.00
#
_symmetry.space_group_name_H-M   'P 1'
#
loop_
_entity.id
_entity.type
_entity.pdbx_description
1 polymer ?
#
loop_
_entity_poly.entity_id
_entity_poly.type
_entity_poly.pdbx_seq_one_letter_code
_entity_poly.pdbx_strand_id
1 'polypeptide(L)'
;MNSSKSTQDKREAKRPFADAIRIGLVSFSAGLFLGAQALAWDAHTSMPFKGIKANTGRVTHYEEGNQHVLTLSEDFKMPDAPDVHWRVVDSRGNIYELQRLAIKGDKMNRKITLPAYVRDVAKVQMWCAFAETNLGEAVFEKPLMLSAK
;
A
#
# COMPACT_ATOMS: atom_id res chain seq x y z
N MET A 1 -48.18 -64.13 39.90
CA MET A 1 -47.49 -63.40 41.00
C MET A 1 -46.71 -62.27 40.35
N ASN A 2 -47.31 -61.12 40.03
CA ASN A 2 -47.66 -59.97 40.87
C ASN A 2 -46.50 -59.37 41.68
N SER A 3 -46.22 -58.10 41.33
CA SER A 3 -46.12 -56.97 42.25
C SER A 3 -44.74 -56.52 42.77
N SER A 4 -44.52 -55.21 42.54
CA SER A 4 -44.03 -54.18 43.48
C SER A 4 -42.54 -54.02 43.79
N LYS A 5 -42.06 -52.83 43.38
CA LYS A 5 -41.23 -51.81 44.08
C LYS A 5 -40.48 -52.21 45.37
N SER A 6 -39.23 -51.75 45.50
CA SER A 6 -38.75 -51.03 46.71
C SER A 6 -37.35 -50.41 46.54
N THR A 7 -37.22 -49.26 47.21
CA THR A 7 -36.18 -48.23 47.40
C THR A 7 -34.91 -48.67 48.16
N GLN A 8 -33.89 -47.77 48.14
CA GLN A 8 -32.77 -47.52 49.08
C GLN A 8 -31.44 -48.29 48.88
N ASP A 9 -30.36 -47.59 48.51
CA ASP A 9 -29.40 -46.82 49.35
C ASP A 9 -28.32 -47.71 49.98
N LYS A 10 -27.06 -47.53 49.55
CA LYS A 10 -25.87 -47.37 50.42
C LYS A 10 -24.55 -47.36 49.64
N ARG A 11 -23.82 -46.25 49.84
CA ARG A 11 -22.37 -46.17 50.13
C ARG A 11 -21.33 -46.61 49.08
N GLU A 12 -20.68 -45.58 48.53
CA GLU A 12 -19.23 -45.33 48.61
C GLU A 12 -18.24 -46.26 47.85
N ALA A 13 -17.90 -45.77 46.64
CA ALA A 13 -16.58 -45.67 46.03
C ALA A 13 -15.53 -46.78 46.27
N LYS A 14 -15.26 -47.59 45.24
CA LYS A 14 -13.90 -47.94 44.80
C LYS A 14 -13.86 -48.08 43.26
N ARG A 15 -12.80 -47.50 42.68
CA ARG A 15 -12.56 -47.26 41.25
C ARG A 15 -12.53 -48.55 40.41
N PRO A 16 -13.13 -48.58 39.21
CA PRO A 16 -12.81 -49.60 38.22
C PRO A 16 -11.73 -49.11 37.24
N PHE A 17 -10.66 -49.91 37.18
CA PHE A 17 -9.72 -49.99 36.07
C PHE A 17 -10.42 -50.81 34.98
N ALA A 18 -10.87 -50.19 33.89
CA ALA A 18 -11.30 -50.88 32.68
C ALA A 18 -11.36 -49.89 31.50
N ASP A 19 -10.49 -50.16 30.53
CA ASP A 19 -10.70 -50.09 29.09
C ASP A 19 -11.19 -48.83 28.37
N ALA A 20 -10.30 -48.42 27.45
CA ALA A 20 -10.58 -48.12 26.04
C ALA A 20 -11.39 -46.87 25.69
N ILE A 21 -10.68 -45.79 25.35
CA ILE A 21 -11.08 -44.94 24.22
C ILE A 21 -9.83 -44.59 23.39
N ARG A 22 -9.70 -45.23 22.21
CA ARG A 22 -8.78 -44.80 21.15
C ARG A 22 -9.33 -43.51 20.54
N ILE A 23 -8.80 -42.36 20.94
CA ILE A 23 -9.07 -41.07 20.29
C ILE A 23 -7.95 -40.84 19.27
N GLY A 24 -8.31 -40.90 17.99
CA GLY A 24 -7.43 -40.53 16.88
C GLY A 24 -7.13 -39.03 16.92
N LEU A 25 -5.85 -38.68 16.77
CA LEU A 25 -5.41 -37.30 16.60
C LEU A 25 -4.97 -37.12 15.15
N VAL A 26 -5.87 -36.59 14.33
CA VAL A 26 -5.52 -36.01 13.02
C VAL A 26 -4.94 -34.62 13.30
N SER A 27 -3.61 -34.52 13.35
CA SER A 27 -2.93 -33.23 13.46
C SER A 27 -2.95 -32.51 12.12
N PHE A 28 -3.97 -31.69 11.91
CA PHE A 28 -4.02 -30.68 10.86
C PHE A 28 -3.32 -29.41 11.35
N SER A 29 -1.99 -29.39 11.33
CA SER A 29 -1.24 -28.17 11.63
C SER A 29 -1.25 -27.24 10.40
N ALA A 30 -2.36 -26.53 10.22
CA ALA A 30 -2.46 -25.35 9.38
C ALA A 30 -1.74 -24.19 10.09
N GLY A 31 -0.46 -24.02 9.80
CA GLY A 31 0.35 -22.90 10.29
C GLY A 31 0.04 -21.63 9.51
N LEU A 32 -0.59 -20.69 10.22
CA LEU A 32 -0.84 -19.27 9.89
C LEU A 32 0.14 -18.66 8.87
N PHE A 33 -0.32 -18.39 7.65
CA PHE A 33 0.30 -17.35 6.83
C PHE A 33 -0.09 -16.00 7.45
N LEU A 34 0.84 -15.37 8.17
CA LEU A 34 0.74 -13.95 8.50
C LEU A 34 0.94 -13.17 7.19
N GLY A 35 -0.15 -12.96 6.44
CA GLY A 35 -0.15 -11.98 5.36
C GLY A 35 0.17 -10.62 5.97
N ALA A 36 1.29 -10.02 5.56
CA ALA A 36 1.55 -8.62 5.82
C ALA A 36 0.41 -7.83 5.19
N GLN A 37 -0.57 -7.43 6.01
CA GLN A 37 -1.57 -6.46 5.59
C GLN A 37 -0.84 -5.14 5.48
N ALA A 38 -0.31 -4.85 4.29
CA ALA A 38 0.17 -3.52 3.97
C ALA A 38 -0.99 -2.56 4.24
N LEU A 39 -0.74 -1.57 5.09
CA LEU A 39 -1.71 -0.56 5.49
C LEU A 39 -2.10 0.26 4.25
N ALA A 40 -3.14 -0.18 3.55
CA ALA A 40 -3.78 0.57 2.49
C ALA A 40 -4.79 1.53 3.13
N TRP A 41 -4.31 2.59 3.77
CA TRP A 41 -5.17 3.71 4.12
C TRP A 41 -4.88 4.84 3.13
N ASP A 42 -5.74 4.93 2.12
CA ASP A 42 -5.85 5.98 1.09
C ASP A 42 -4.64 6.21 0.16
N ALA A 43 -4.03 5.13 -0.35
CA ALA A 43 -3.07 5.26 -1.44
C ALA A 43 -3.79 5.45 -2.79
N HIS A 44 -3.46 6.53 -3.51
CA HIS A 44 -4.02 6.83 -4.83
C HIS A 44 -2.95 6.64 -5.91
N THR A 45 -3.27 5.93 -6.99
CA THR A 45 -2.28 5.65 -8.05
C THR A 45 -2.71 6.30 -9.36
N SER A 46 -1.80 7.04 -9.99
CA SER A 46 -2.00 7.67 -11.30
C SER A 46 -2.12 6.62 -12.40
N MET A 47 -2.54 7.01 -13.60
CA MET A 47 -2.29 6.27 -14.85
C MET A 47 -0.77 6.16 -15.13
N PRO A 48 -0.33 5.24 -16.00
CA PRO A 48 1.07 5.17 -16.39
C PRO A 48 1.56 6.46 -17.05
N PHE A 49 2.85 6.74 -16.92
CA PHE A 49 3.46 7.85 -17.65
C PHE A 49 3.28 7.69 -19.16
N LYS A 50 2.96 8.80 -19.83
CA LYS A 50 2.92 8.92 -21.29
C LYS A 50 3.76 10.11 -21.72
N GLY A 51 4.71 9.89 -22.61
CA GLY A 51 5.62 10.91 -23.11
C GLY A 51 6.68 10.34 -24.04
N ILE A 52 7.52 11.24 -24.59
CA ILE A 52 8.59 10.87 -25.52
C ILE A 52 9.77 10.20 -24.78
N LYS A 53 10.05 10.63 -23.53
CA LYS A 53 11.19 10.13 -22.74
C LYS A 53 10.81 9.55 -21.38
N ALA A 54 9.66 9.89 -20.81
CA ALA A 54 9.08 9.25 -19.62
C ALA A 54 7.77 8.53 -20.02
N ASN A 55 7.81 7.20 -20.13
CA ASN A 55 6.71 6.40 -20.67
C ASN A 55 6.52 5.03 -19.98
N THR A 56 7.08 4.88 -18.78
CA THR A 56 7.01 3.67 -17.95
C THR A 56 6.67 4.04 -16.52
N GLY A 57 6.13 3.12 -15.74
CA GLY A 57 5.79 3.34 -14.35
C GLY A 57 4.63 4.31 -14.12
N ARG A 58 4.35 4.55 -12.84
CA ARG A 58 3.20 5.29 -12.30
C ARG A 58 3.65 6.13 -11.11
N VAL A 59 2.79 7.03 -10.66
CA VAL A 59 2.93 7.73 -9.38
C VAL A 59 1.92 7.18 -8.40
N THR A 60 2.35 6.88 -7.18
CA THR A 60 1.46 6.61 -6.05
C THR A 60 1.55 7.76 -5.06
N HIS A 61 0.40 8.25 -4.63
CA HIS A 61 0.23 9.19 -3.54
C HIS A 61 -0.19 8.45 -2.27
N TYR A 62 0.30 8.89 -1.11
CA TYR A 62 -0.20 8.47 0.19
C TYR A 62 0.11 9.55 1.25
N GLU A 63 -0.53 9.45 2.42
CA GLU A 63 -0.22 10.29 3.58
C GLU A 63 0.81 9.61 4.49
N GLU A 64 1.84 10.36 4.90
CA GLU A 64 2.83 9.94 5.90
C GLU A 64 2.83 10.97 7.03
N GLY A 65 2.14 10.67 8.13
CA GLY A 65 1.83 11.67 9.15
C GLY A 65 0.94 12.78 8.59
N ASN A 66 1.37 14.04 8.69
CA ASN A 66 0.67 15.20 8.13
C ASN A 66 1.24 15.65 6.77
N GLN A 67 1.99 14.77 6.09
CA GLN A 67 2.61 15.08 4.81
C GLN A 67 2.01 14.24 3.69
N HIS A 68 1.76 14.88 2.55
CA HIS A 68 1.42 14.17 1.33
C HIS A 68 2.69 13.79 0.58
N VAL A 69 2.79 12.53 0.19
CA VAL A 69 3.97 11.96 -0.45
C VAL A 69 3.59 11.43 -1.83
N LEU A 70 4.47 11.64 -2.81
CA LEU A 70 4.41 10.98 -4.12
C LEU A 70 5.61 10.04 -4.30
N THR A 71 5.38 8.85 -4.85
CA THR A 71 6.41 7.87 -5.16
C THR A 71 6.29 7.31 -6.58
N LEU A 72 7.44 7.00 -7.20
CA LEU A 72 7.49 6.31 -8.50
C LEU A 72 7.46 4.79 -8.30
N SER A 73 6.64 4.09 -9.09
CA SER A 73 6.61 2.62 -9.15
C SER A 73 7.92 2.04 -9.69
N GLU A 74 8.34 0.88 -9.19
CA GLU A 74 9.66 0.26 -9.42
C GLU A 74 10.08 0.20 -10.89
N ASP A 75 9.13 -0.03 -11.80
CA ASP A 75 9.31 -0.12 -13.24
C ASP A 75 9.54 1.22 -13.96
N PHE A 76 9.44 2.36 -13.26
CA PHE A 76 9.78 3.66 -13.81
C PHE A 76 11.27 3.75 -14.18
N LYS A 77 11.54 4.09 -15.45
CA LYS A 77 12.89 4.33 -16.00
C LYS A 77 13.23 5.82 -16.00
N MET A 78 14.43 6.15 -15.55
CA MET A 78 14.97 7.52 -15.65
C MET A 78 14.98 7.98 -17.10
N PRO A 79 14.36 9.12 -17.43
CA PRO A 79 14.46 9.70 -18.78
C PRO A 79 15.90 10.06 -19.12
N ASP A 80 16.35 9.71 -20.31
CA ASP A 80 17.66 10.14 -20.83
C ASP A 80 17.61 11.63 -21.23
N ALA A 81 17.75 12.50 -20.24
CA ALA A 81 17.76 13.94 -20.40
C ALA A 81 18.54 14.60 -19.24
N PRO A 82 19.23 15.71 -19.49
CA PRO A 82 19.81 16.49 -18.41
C PRO A 82 18.71 17.17 -17.59
N ASP A 83 19.01 17.43 -16.32
CA ASP A 83 18.22 18.34 -15.48
C ASP A 83 16.72 18.02 -15.41
N VAL A 84 16.39 16.75 -15.16
CA VAL A 84 15.00 16.31 -15.00
C VAL A 84 14.51 16.59 -13.59
N HIS A 85 13.35 17.22 -13.46
CA HIS A 85 12.69 17.59 -12.22
C HIS A 85 11.32 16.94 -12.12
N TRP A 86 10.90 16.71 -10.88
CA TRP A 86 9.50 16.50 -10.55
C TRP A 86 8.73 17.79 -10.79
N ARG A 87 7.60 17.70 -11.48
CA ARG A 87 6.68 18.81 -11.64
C ARG A 87 5.25 18.35 -11.37
N VAL A 88 4.53 19.10 -10.57
CA VAL A 88 3.12 18.84 -10.23
C VAL A 88 2.26 19.88 -10.91
N VAL A 89 1.13 19.44 -11.46
CA VAL A 89 0.11 20.33 -12.03
C VAL A 89 -1.20 20.12 -11.27
N ASP A 90 -1.74 21.21 -10.74
CA ASP A 90 -3.02 21.19 -10.04
C ASP A 90 -4.21 21.25 -11.01
N SER A 91 -5.42 21.09 -10.48
CA SER A 91 -6.69 21.09 -11.21
C SER A 91 -6.98 22.41 -11.92
N ARG A 92 -6.30 23.50 -11.52
CA ARG A 92 -6.41 24.83 -12.11
C ARG A 92 -5.31 25.11 -13.14
N GLY A 93 -4.40 24.15 -13.35
CA GLY A 93 -3.29 24.27 -14.28
C GLY A 93 -2.08 25.02 -13.71
N ASN A 94 -2.05 25.33 -12.40
CA ASN A 94 -0.84 25.88 -11.81
C ASN A 94 0.24 24.80 -11.76
N ILE A 95 1.48 25.24 -12.00
CA ILE A 95 2.64 24.37 -12.13
C ILE A 95 3.58 24.60 -10.97
N TYR A 96 3.94 23.51 -10.30
CA TYR A 96 4.89 23.50 -9.20
C TYR A 96 6.09 22.64 -9.61
N GLU A 97 7.21 23.29 -9.88
CA GLU A 97 8.48 22.61 -10.10
C GLU A 97 9.12 22.27 -8.75
N LEU A 98 9.46 21.01 -8.56
CA LEU A 98 9.90 20.45 -7.30
C LEU A 98 11.33 19.88 -7.44
N GLN A 99 11.67 18.85 -6.68
CA GLN A 99 13.03 18.34 -6.58
C GLN A 99 13.53 17.75 -7.90
N ARG A 100 14.85 17.80 -8.12
CA ARG A 100 15.51 17.08 -9.21
C ARG A 100 15.29 15.57 -9.05
N LEU A 101 15.03 14.91 -10.18
CA LEU A 101 14.83 13.47 -10.28
C LEU A 101 16.16 12.71 -10.16
N ALA A 102 17.19 13.15 -10.87
CA ALA A 102 18.54 12.57 -10.75
C ALA A 102 19.23 13.02 -9.46
N ILE A 103 19.82 12.06 -8.75
CA ILE A 103 20.74 12.31 -7.63
C ILE A 103 22.14 11.79 -8.03
N LYS A 104 23.13 11.86 -7.13
CA LYS A 104 24.52 11.50 -7.46
C LYS A 104 24.65 10.05 -7.96
N GLY A 105 25.33 9.87 -9.09
CA GLY A 105 25.48 8.58 -9.77
C GLY A 105 24.20 8.16 -10.51
N ASP A 106 23.97 6.85 -10.66
CA ASP A 106 22.78 6.32 -11.34
C ASP A 106 21.54 6.22 -10.43
N LYS A 107 21.53 6.98 -9.34
CA LYS A 107 20.45 6.95 -8.37
C LYS A 107 19.38 7.99 -8.73
N MET A 108 18.14 7.69 -8.37
CA MET A 108 16.98 8.51 -8.64
C MET A 108 16.24 8.87 -7.34
N ASN A 109 15.80 10.11 -7.23
CA ASN A 109 14.88 10.54 -6.20
C ASN A 109 13.46 10.06 -6.54
N ARG A 110 13.10 8.89 -6.02
CA ARG A 110 11.82 8.21 -6.32
C ARG A 110 10.67 8.66 -5.42
N LYS A 111 10.92 9.47 -4.40
CA LYS A 111 9.96 9.89 -3.39
C LYS A 111 10.08 11.38 -3.14
N ILE A 112 8.97 12.11 -3.22
CA ILE A 112 8.93 13.52 -2.86
C ILE A 112 7.81 13.78 -1.86
N THR A 113 8.06 14.67 -0.92
CA THR A 113 7.02 15.25 -0.07
C THR A 113 6.49 16.50 -0.76
N LEU A 114 5.16 16.59 -0.89
CA LEU A 114 4.50 17.74 -1.48
C LEU A 114 4.56 18.94 -0.51
N PRO A 115 4.95 20.12 -1.00
CA PRO A 115 4.87 21.33 -0.20
C PRO A 115 3.42 21.65 0.18
N ALA A 116 3.21 22.17 1.40
CA ALA A 116 1.88 22.47 1.94
C ALA A 116 1.07 23.52 1.14
N TYR A 117 1.71 24.29 0.26
CA TYR A 117 1.04 25.25 -0.61
C TYR A 117 0.35 24.59 -1.81
N VAL A 118 0.72 23.34 -2.16
CA VAL A 118 0.04 22.58 -3.20
C VAL A 118 -1.30 22.11 -2.64
N ARG A 119 -2.40 22.51 -3.26
CA ARG A 119 -3.76 22.25 -2.74
C ARG A 119 -4.39 21.00 -3.33
N ASP A 120 -4.04 20.68 -4.56
CA ASP A 120 -4.44 19.44 -5.20
C ASP A 120 -3.41 19.01 -6.26
N VAL A 121 -3.54 17.77 -6.74
CA VAL A 121 -2.72 17.22 -7.83
C VAL A 121 -3.60 16.59 -8.88
N ALA A 122 -3.67 17.18 -10.08
CA ALA A 122 -4.31 16.55 -11.23
C ALA A 122 -3.36 15.59 -11.96
N LYS A 123 -2.10 15.99 -12.11
CA LYS A 123 -1.07 15.19 -12.78
C LYS A 123 0.35 15.53 -12.35
N VAL A 124 1.25 14.60 -12.63
CA VAL A 124 2.69 14.73 -12.41
C VAL A 124 3.40 14.66 -13.74
N GLN A 125 4.39 15.52 -13.92
CA GLN A 125 5.22 15.64 -15.11
C GLN A 125 6.68 15.39 -14.75
N MET A 126 7.41 14.78 -15.67
CA MET A 126 8.86 14.76 -15.66
C MET A 126 9.33 15.92 -16.53
N TRP A 127 9.82 16.98 -15.91
CA TRP A 127 10.17 18.22 -16.59
C TRP A 127 11.67 18.30 -16.81
N CYS A 128 12.12 18.57 -18.04
CA CYS A 128 13.52 18.91 -18.31
C CYS A 128 13.68 20.43 -18.16
N ALA A 129 14.36 20.87 -17.10
CA ALA A 129 14.62 22.30 -16.89
C ALA A 129 15.61 22.87 -17.92
N PHE A 130 16.56 22.07 -18.40
CA PHE A 130 17.53 22.49 -19.41
C PHE A 130 16.90 22.81 -20.78
N ALA A 131 15.96 21.97 -21.23
CA ALA A 131 15.31 22.11 -22.54
C ALA A 131 13.89 22.68 -22.43
N GLU A 132 13.49 23.10 -21.23
CA GLU A 132 12.16 23.62 -20.89
C GLU A 132 11.02 22.80 -21.52
N THR A 133 11.03 21.48 -21.31
CA THR A 133 10.07 20.59 -21.97
C THR A 133 9.57 19.44 -21.10
N ASN A 134 8.32 19.04 -21.34
CA ASN A 134 7.69 17.91 -20.67
C ASN A 134 8.12 16.59 -21.33
N LEU A 135 8.81 15.74 -20.57
CA LEU A 135 9.31 14.45 -21.02
C LEU A 135 8.25 13.35 -20.96
N GLY A 136 7.24 13.54 -20.13
CA GLY A 136 6.07 12.68 -20.00
C GLY A 136 5.28 12.97 -18.73
N GLU A 137 4.01 12.60 -18.74
CA GLU A 137 3.07 12.89 -17.67
C GLU A 137 2.25 11.68 -17.24
N ALA A 138 1.94 11.64 -15.94
CA ALA A 138 1.09 10.65 -15.30
C ALA A 138 -0.09 11.36 -14.65
N VAL A 139 -1.30 10.98 -15.04
CA VAL A 139 -2.55 11.67 -14.69
C VAL A 139 -3.32 10.83 -13.67
N PHE A 140 -3.88 11.45 -12.65
CA PHE A 140 -4.80 10.76 -11.73
C PHE A 140 -6.21 10.74 -12.32
N GLU A 141 -6.97 9.68 -12.04
CA GLU A 141 -8.36 9.57 -12.54
C GLU A 141 -9.22 10.76 -12.09
N LYS A 142 -8.96 11.26 -10.89
CA LYS A 142 -9.51 12.51 -10.34
C LYS A 142 -8.39 13.28 -9.65
N PRO A 143 -8.43 14.63 -9.61
CA PRO A 143 -7.45 15.39 -8.86
C PRO A 143 -7.44 14.98 -7.39
N LEU A 144 -6.23 14.77 -6.86
CA LEU A 144 -6.02 14.43 -5.45
C LEU A 144 -6.18 15.68 -4.60
N MET A 145 -7.21 15.74 -3.77
CA MET A 145 -7.37 16.86 -2.84
C MET A 145 -6.37 16.70 -1.70
N LEU A 146 -5.49 17.68 -1.53
CA LEU A 146 -4.50 17.70 -0.46
C LEU A 146 -5.08 18.53 0.69
N SER A 147 -5.79 17.87 1.61
CA SER A 147 -6.34 18.56 2.76
C SER A 147 -5.20 18.99 3.67
N ALA A 148 -5.04 20.29 3.88
CA ALA A 148 -4.33 20.77 5.06
C ALA A 148 -5.17 20.36 6.28
N LYS A 149 -4.66 19.43 7.10
CA LYS A 149 -5.20 19.17 8.44
C LYS A 149 -4.63 20.18 9.42
#